data_AF-A0A420ITF9-F1
#
_entry.id   AF-A0A420ITF9-F1
#
_cell.length_a   1.000
_cell.length_b   1.000
_cell.length_c   1.000
_cell.angle_alpha   90.00
_cell.angle_beta   90.00
_cell.angle_gamma   90.00
#
_symmetry.space_group_name_H-M   'P 1'
#
loop_
_entity.id
_entity.type
_entity.pdbx_description
1 polymer ?
#
loop_
_entity_poly.entity_id
_entity_poly.type
_entity_poly.pdbx_seq_one_letter_code
_entity_poly.pdbx_strand_id
1 'polypeptide(L)'
;MPLPFDWEYRTADSKSLAAKENLSRKDAQDMAITLKNYTDTARESLKRTQDRMVRQANKHRREPDFGTSDKAFIIKKAWSFTDRPSDKLDFPFTRLSFKIKAMRLYSYELELLENWKMSRLFHADRLRKDSNNPLPGQEYERPNPEIIDDDEEWEVENILSSRIHYGKLQYMVQWRGWDPNPEYYNADNFINAPLKIREFHE
;
A
#
# COMPACT_ATOMS: atom_id res chain seq x y z
N MET A 1 -28.41 -23.74 -16.06
CA MET A 1 -29.88 -23.67 -15.92
C MET A 1 -30.33 -24.87 -15.11
N PRO A 2 -31.07 -24.71 -13.99
CA PRO A 2 -31.67 -25.87 -13.35
C PRO A 2 -32.80 -26.35 -14.26
N LEU A 3 -32.73 -27.59 -14.71
CA LEU A 3 -33.83 -28.21 -15.46
C LEU A 3 -35.03 -28.30 -14.51
N PRO A 4 -36.20 -27.74 -14.86
CA PRO A 4 -37.41 -27.97 -14.08
C PRO A 4 -37.77 -29.44 -14.30
N PHE A 5 -37.51 -30.25 -13.27
CA PHE A 5 -38.00 -31.61 -13.23
C PHE A 5 -39.50 -31.52 -12.98
N ASP A 6 -40.30 -31.24 -14.01
CA ASP A 6 -41.75 -31.15 -13.89
C ASP A 6 -42.36 -32.55 -13.84
N TRP A 7 -42.66 -33.01 -12.62
CA TRP A 7 -43.38 -34.27 -12.37
C TRP A 7 -44.81 -34.26 -12.95
N GLU A 8 -45.39 -33.09 -13.21
CA GLU A 8 -46.82 -32.93 -13.50
C GLU A 8 -47.21 -33.57 -14.86
N TYR A 9 -46.39 -33.42 -15.90
CA TYR A 9 -46.75 -33.87 -17.26
C TYR A 9 -46.72 -35.39 -17.46
N ARG A 10 -45.95 -36.15 -16.67
CA ARG A 10 -45.85 -37.62 -16.86
C ARG A 10 -46.99 -38.40 -16.23
N THR A 11 -47.87 -37.72 -15.48
CA THR A 11 -48.93 -38.42 -14.73
C THR A 11 -50.34 -38.32 -15.31
N ALA A 12 -50.54 -37.48 -16.33
CA ALA A 12 -51.86 -37.14 -16.84
C ALA A 12 -52.57 -38.26 -17.63
N ASP A 13 -51.85 -39.26 -18.15
CA ASP A 13 -52.44 -40.32 -18.96
C ASP A 13 -52.30 -41.70 -18.30
N SER A 14 -53.38 -42.15 -17.65
CA SER A 14 -53.60 -43.59 -17.44
C SER A 14 -55.08 -43.86 -17.19
N LYS A 15 -55.72 -44.57 -18.12
CA LYS A 15 -57.01 -45.25 -17.94
C LYS A 15 -57.05 -45.96 -16.57
N SER A 16 -58.23 -45.96 -15.94
CA SER A 16 -58.54 -46.50 -14.59
C SER A 16 -57.57 -47.58 -14.09
N LEU A 17 -56.56 -47.15 -13.30
CA LEU A 17 -55.61 -48.04 -12.63
C LEU A 17 -56.26 -48.76 -11.44
N ALA A 18 -55.69 -49.90 -11.03
CA ALA A 18 -56.19 -50.65 -9.89
C ALA A 18 -56.02 -49.84 -8.58
N ALA A 19 -56.92 -50.03 -7.60
CA ALA A 19 -56.92 -49.25 -6.35
C ALA A 19 -55.58 -49.26 -5.60
N LYS A 20 -54.85 -50.38 -5.64
CA LYS A 20 -53.51 -50.52 -5.03
C LYS A 20 -52.45 -49.66 -5.73
N GLU A 21 -52.52 -49.55 -7.06
CA GLU A 21 -51.58 -48.75 -7.85
C GLU A 21 -51.81 -47.25 -7.63
N ASN A 22 -53.09 -46.84 -7.51
CA ASN A 22 -53.43 -45.47 -7.15
C ASN A 22 -52.90 -45.07 -5.77
N LEU A 23 -52.98 -45.99 -4.78
CA LEU A 23 -52.42 -45.75 -3.45
C LEU A 23 -50.89 -45.58 -3.51
N SER A 24 -50.20 -46.52 -4.16
CA SER A 24 -48.74 -46.45 -4.31
C SER A 24 -48.28 -45.19 -5.05
N ARG A 25 -49.04 -44.75 -6.05
CA ARG A 25 -48.75 -43.51 -6.79
C ARG A 25 -48.94 -42.28 -5.93
N LYS A 26 -49.99 -42.25 -5.10
CA LYS A 26 -50.24 -41.16 -4.15
C LYS A 26 -49.12 -41.08 -3.12
N ASP A 27 -48.71 -42.22 -2.55
CA ASP A 27 -47.59 -42.29 -1.61
C ASP A 27 -46.28 -41.79 -2.26
N ALA A 28 -46.03 -42.14 -3.51
CA ALA A 28 -44.86 -41.66 -4.26
C ALA A 28 -44.91 -40.14 -4.53
N GLN A 29 -46.09 -39.59 -4.82
CA GLN A 29 -46.28 -38.14 -4.98
C GLN A 29 -46.05 -37.41 -3.66
N ASP A 30 -46.62 -37.90 -2.56
CA ASP A 30 -46.46 -37.33 -1.23
C ASP A 30 -44.98 -37.36 -0.79
N MET A 31 -44.27 -38.45 -1.08
CA MET A 31 -42.83 -38.56 -0.84
C MET A 31 -42.03 -37.56 -1.69
N ALA A 32 -42.37 -37.36 -2.96
CA ALA A 32 -41.72 -36.39 -3.83
C ALA A 32 -41.93 -34.94 -3.35
N ILE A 33 -43.14 -34.59 -2.92
CA ILE A 33 -43.45 -33.28 -2.32
C ILE A 33 -42.62 -33.08 -1.05
N THR A 34 -42.54 -34.10 -0.20
CA THR A 34 -41.76 -34.06 1.04
C THR A 34 -40.27 -33.81 0.75
N LEU A 35 -39.70 -34.55 -0.21
CA LEU A 35 -38.30 -34.35 -0.64
C LEU A 35 -38.08 -32.95 -1.22
N LYS A 36 -39.01 -32.43 -2.02
CA LYS A 36 -38.94 -31.06 -2.55
C LYS A 36 -38.89 -30.04 -1.41
N ASN A 37 -39.79 -30.15 -0.44
CA ASN A 37 -39.81 -29.28 0.73
C ASN A 37 -38.50 -29.35 1.53
N TYR A 38 -37.93 -30.54 1.71
CA TYR A 38 -36.61 -30.69 2.34
C TYR A 38 -35.49 -30.02 1.52
N THR A 39 -35.51 -30.12 0.19
CA THR A 39 -34.50 -29.44 -0.64
C THR A 39 -34.66 -27.92 -0.59
N ASP A 40 -35.88 -27.41 -0.57
CA ASP A 40 -36.16 -25.98 -0.56
C ASP A 40 -35.78 -25.36 0.79
N THR A 41 -36.16 -26.00 1.89
CA THR A 41 -35.74 -25.59 3.24
C THR A 41 -34.21 -25.64 3.40
N ALA A 42 -33.56 -26.68 2.89
CA ALA A 42 -32.10 -26.78 2.90
C ALA A 42 -31.45 -25.61 2.12
N ARG A 43 -31.94 -25.31 0.90
CA ARG A 43 -31.47 -24.16 0.10
C ARG A 43 -31.65 -22.83 0.82
N GLU A 44 -32.81 -22.60 1.44
CA GLU A 44 -33.05 -21.39 2.21
C GLU A 44 -32.08 -21.25 3.39
N SER A 45 -31.85 -22.33 4.14
CA SER A 45 -30.92 -22.31 5.27
C SER A 45 -29.48 -22.02 4.85
N LEU A 46 -29.04 -22.57 3.69
CA LEU A 46 -27.75 -22.28 3.10
C LEU A 46 -27.63 -20.81 2.68
N LYS A 47 -28.65 -20.27 2.01
CA LYS A 47 -28.69 -18.85 1.61
C LYS A 47 -28.61 -17.93 2.82
N ARG A 48 -29.41 -18.17 3.86
CA ARG A 48 -29.37 -17.41 5.12
C ARG A 48 -27.99 -17.47 5.78
N THR A 49 -27.35 -18.64 5.75
CA THR A 49 -26.00 -18.83 6.30
C THR A 49 -24.96 -18.05 5.49
N GLN A 50 -25.05 -18.08 4.16
CA GLN A 50 -24.18 -17.31 3.26
C GLN A 50 -24.34 -15.80 3.50
N ASP A 51 -25.57 -15.31 3.59
CA ASP A 51 -25.86 -13.90 3.88
C ASP A 51 -25.27 -13.46 5.23
N ARG A 52 -25.37 -14.32 6.26
CA ARG A 52 -24.77 -14.06 7.57
C ARG A 52 -23.24 -13.98 7.49
N MET A 53 -22.61 -14.90 6.76
CA MET A 53 -21.16 -14.89 6.55
C MET A 53 -20.69 -13.62 5.81
N VAL A 54 -21.41 -13.21 4.77
CA VAL A 54 -21.13 -11.98 4.02
C VAL A 54 -21.22 -10.75 4.91
N ARG A 55 -22.30 -10.62 5.70
CA ARG A 55 -22.47 -9.49 6.64
C ARG A 55 -21.36 -9.45 7.68
N GLN A 56 -20.98 -10.60 8.24
CA GLN A 56 -19.93 -10.69 9.24
C GLN A 56 -18.55 -10.34 8.65
N ALA A 57 -18.23 -10.85 7.45
CA ALA A 57 -16.97 -10.56 6.77
C ALA A 57 -16.85 -9.08 6.38
N ASN A 58 -17.95 -8.49 5.88
CA ASN A 58 -17.97 -7.09 5.46
C ASN A 58 -18.10 -6.10 6.63
N LYS A 59 -18.36 -6.56 7.87
CA LYS A 59 -18.57 -5.70 9.06
C LYS A 59 -17.43 -4.69 9.29
N HIS A 60 -16.20 -5.08 9.00
CA HIS A 60 -15.00 -4.25 9.18
C HIS A 60 -14.31 -3.90 7.86
N ARG A 61 -14.87 -4.32 6.72
CA ARG A 61 -14.28 -4.05 5.41
C ARG A 61 -14.55 -2.60 5.04
N ARG A 62 -13.51 -1.88 4.62
CA ARG A 62 -13.59 -0.52 4.10
C ARG A 62 -13.07 -0.51 2.68
N GLU A 63 -13.66 0.33 1.84
CA GLU A 63 -13.12 0.56 0.51
C GLU A 63 -11.85 1.40 0.63
N PRO A 64 -10.78 1.06 -0.11
CA PRO A 64 -9.56 1.85 -0.10
C PRO A 64 -9.77 3.21 -0.75
N ASP A 65 -9.22 4.28 -0.17
CA ASP A 65 -9.43 5.68 -0.58
C ASP A 65 -8.31 6.22 -1.49
N PHE A 66 -7.77 5.38 -2.37
CA PHE A 66 -6.62 5.73 -3.22
C PHE A 66 -7.05 6.26 -4.59
N GLY A 67 -6.60 7.46 -4.96
CA GLY A 67 -6.77 8.04 -6.29
C GLY A 67 -5.61 7.74 -7.25
N THR A 68 -5.83 7.91 -8.57
CA THR A 68 -4.87 7.62 -9.67
C THR A 68 -3.70 8.63 -9.78
N SER A 69 -3.39 9.35 -8.71
CA SER A 69 -2.19 10.21 -8.64
C SER A 69 -1.69 10.37 -7.20
N ASP A 70 -2.32 9.65 -6.25
CA ASP A 70 -1.91 9.72 -4.85
C ASP A 70 -0.56 9.05 -4.69
N LYS A 71 0.19 9.54 -3.70
CA LYS A 71 1.42 8.87 -3.28
C LYS A 71 1.07 7.86 -2.18
N ALA A 72 1.70 6.70 -2.23
CA ALA A 72 1.51 5.66 -1.23
C ALA A 72 2.84 5.01 -0.85
N PHE A 73 2.97 4.71 0.44
CA PHE A 73 4.04 3.88 0.98
C PHE A 73 3.68 2.41 0.83
N ILE A 74 4.65 1.60 0.44
CA ILE A 74 4.50 0.14 0.40
C ILE A 74 4.75 -0.41 1.81
N ILE A 75 3.84 -1.22 2.34
CA ILE A 75 4.07 -2.00 3.56
C ILE A 75 4.83 -3.27 3.19
N LYS A 76 6.00 -3.45 3.79
CA LYS A 76 6.77 -4.67 3.66
C LYS A 76 6.11 -5.80 4.46
N LYS A 77 5.92 -6.95 3.80
CA LYS A 77 5.55 -8.21 4.44
C LYS A 77 6.30 -9.35 3.77
N ALA A 78 7.31 -9.89 4.47
CA ALA A 78 8.14 -11.03 4.07
C ALA A 78 8.64 -10.97 2.61
N TRP A 79 9.61 -10.09 2.34
CA TRP A 79 10.31 -10.09 1.05
C TRP A 79 11.60 -10.89 1.17
N SER A 80 11.78 -11.88 0.29
CA SER A 80 12.95 -12.76 0.28
C SER A 80 14.11 -12.22 -0.57
N PHE A 81 13.91 -11.09 -1.24
CA PHE A 81 14.77 -10.67 -2.36
C PHE A 81 15.78 -9.54 -2.00
N THR A 82 15.76 -9.00 -0.79
CA THR A 82 16.73 -7.94 -0.48
C THR A 82 18.10 -8.53 -0.19
N ASP A 83 19.16 -7.93 -0.73
CA ASP A 83 20.57 -8.26 -0.45
C ASP A 83 21.01 -7.96 1.01
N ARG A 84 20.06 -7.65 1.91
CA ARG A 84 20.34 -7.22 3.29
C ARG A 84 20.36 -8.44 4.23
N PRO A 85 21.28 -8.47 5.21
CA PRO A 85 21.50 -9.63 6.07
C PRO A 85 20.42 -9.87 7.13
N SER A 86 19.58 -8.88 7.44
CA SER A 86 18.47 -9.02 8.38
C SER A 86 17.30 -8.08 8.07
N ASP A 87 16.09 -8.49 8.44
CA ASP A 87 14.85 -7.74 8.19
C ASP A 87 14.83 -6.37 8.88
N LYS A 88 15.49 -6.23 10.03
CA LYS A 88 15.62 -4.96 10.78
C LYS A 88 16.53 -3.95 10.08
N LEU A 89 17.55 -4.44 9.38
CA LEU A 89 18.48 -3.62 8.57
C LEU A 89 18.03 -3.51 7.12
N ASP A 90 16.89 -4.12 6.80
CA ASP A 90 16.29 -4.05 5.49
C ASP A 90 15.44 -2.79 5.37
N PHE A 91 16.12 -1.70 5.01
CA PHE A 91 15.60 -0.36 4.68
C PHE A 91 16.00 -0.04 3.23
N PRO A 92 15.32 0.82 2.43
CA PRO A 92 14.44 1.97 2.76
C PRO A 92 13.22 2.18 1.81
N PHE A 93 12.81 1.20 0.99
CA PHE A 93 11.77 1.41 -0.05
C PHE A 93 10.34 1.57 0.51
N THR A 94 10.12 1.31 1.79
CA THR A 94 8.89 1.65 2.50
C THR A 94 8.89 3.10 3.01
N ARG A 95 10.02 3.80 2.94
CA ARG A 95 10.21 5.18 3.43
C ARG A 95 9.99 6.24 2.34
N LEU A 96 10.06 5.84 1.08
CA LEU A 96 9.65 6.69 -0.04
C LEU A 96 8.22 6.36 -0.42
N SER A 97 7.45 7.40 -0.72
CA SER A 97 6.12 7.24 -1.29
C SER A 97 6.21 7.20 -2.81
N PHE A 98 5.42 6.31 -3.41
CA PHE A 98 5.36 6.12 -4.85
C PHE A 98 4.02 6.57 -5.38
N LYS A 99 4.02 7.15 -6.59
CA LYS A 99 2.79 7.57 -7.25
C LYS A 99 2.02 6.36 -7.76
N ILE A 100 0.71 6.37 -7.53
CA ILE A 100 -0.20 5.38 -8.09
C ILE A 100 -0.48 5.76 -9.55
N LYS A 101 -0.16 4.85 -10.48
CA LYS A 101 -0.36 5.01 -11.92
C LYS A 101 -1.76 4.61 -12.36
N ALA A 102 -2.25 3.48 -11.85
CA ALA A 102 -3.51 2.88 -12.26
C ALA A 102 -4.10 2.01 -11.15
N MET A 103 -5.43 1.86 -11.18
CA MET A 103 -6.18 0.99 -10.28
C MET A 103 -6.77 -0.20 -11.06
N ARG A 104 -6.66 -1.40 -10.51
CA ARG A 104 -7.25 -2.65 -11.01
C ARG A 104 -8.00 -3.36 -9.88
N LEU A 105 -9.32 -3.17 -9.81
CA LEU A 105 -10.17 -3.65 -8.70
C LEU A 105 -9.63 -3.19 -7.32
N TYR A 106 -9.02 -4.09 -6.55
CA TYR A 106 -8.46 -3.81 -5.22
C TYR A 106 -6.93 -3.75 -5.22
N SER A 107 -6.32 -3.76 -6.40
CA SER A 107 -4.87 -3.67 -6.58
C SER A 107 -4.50 -2.40 -7.33
N TYR A 108 -3.37 -1.81 -6.97
CA TYR A 108 -2.87 -0.55 -7.50
C TYR A 108 -1.50 -0.76 -8.11
N GLU A 109 -1.30 -0.17 -9.28
CA GLU A 109 -0.04 -0.17 -9.99
C GLU A 109 0.75 1.09 -9.61
N LEU A 110 1.95 0.91 -9.09
CA LEU A 110 2.83 1.99 -8.65
C LEU A 110 3.88 2.34 -9.71
N GLU A 111 4.21 3.62 -9.81
CA GLU A 111 5.36 4.12 -10.57
C GLU A 111 6.64 3.90 -9.75
N LEU A 112 7.20 2.68 -9.89
CA LEU A 112 8.45 2.30 -9.25
C LEU A 112 9.64 2.52 -10.20
N LEU A 113 10.83 2.56 -9.62
CA LEU A 113 12.09 2.66 -10.37
C LEU A 113 12.23 1.52 -11.38
N GLU A 114 12.97 1.78 -12.46
CA GLU A 114 13.11 0.82 -13.56
C GLU A 114 13.89 -0.43 -13.16
N ASN A 115 14.82 -0.31 -12.22
CA ASN A 115 15.57 -1.42 -11.62
C ASN A 115 14.77 -2.22 -10.58
N TRP A 116 13.47 -1.93 -10.39
CA TRP A 116 12.62 -2.65 -9.46
C TRP A 116 12.40 -4.09 -9.92
N LYS A 117 12.96 -5.04 -9.15
CA LYS A 117 12.94 -6.47 -9.49
C LYS A 117 11.62 -7.18 -9.16
N MET A 118 10.74 -6.56 -8.37
CA MET A 118 9.46 -7.15 -7.96
C MET A 118 8.29 -6.68 -8.85
N SER A 119 7.07 -7.15 -8.61
CA SER A 119 5.89 -6.64 -9.31
C SER A 119 5.62 -5.17 -8.96
N ARG A 120 5.06 -4.42 -9.91
CA ARG A 120 4.57 -3.04 -9.70
C ARG A 120 3.13 -2.97 -9.19
N LEU A 121 2.42 -4.10 -9.22
CA LEU A 121 1.03 -4.23 -8.79
C LEU A 121 0.96 -4.69 -7.33
N PHE A 122 0.25 -3.95 -6.48
CA PHE A 122 0.10 -4.22 -5.05
C PHE A 122 -1.37 -4.18 -4.64
N HIS A 123 -1.80 -5.08 -3.76
CA HIS A 123 -3.12 -5.01 -3.14
C HIS A 123 -3.23 -3.79 -2.21
N ALA A 124 -4.43 -3.24 -2.05
CA ALA A 124 -4.73 -2.10 -1.18
C ALA A 124 -4.16 -2.24 0.24
N ASP A 125 -4.27 -3.41 0.85
CA ASP A 125 -3.78 -3.69 2.22
C ASP A 125 -2.25 -3.57 2.35
N ARG A 126 -1.52 -3.62 1.24
CA ARG A 126 -0.06 -3.44 1.21
C ARG A 126 0.34 -1.98 0.99
N LEU A 127 -0.61 -1.06 0.90
CA LEU A 127 -0.35 0.35 0.66
C LEU A 127 -0.83 1.17 1.86
N ARG A 128 -0.07 2.21 2.18
CA ARG A 128 -0.49 3.28 3.08
C ARG A 128 -0.47 4.58 2.32
N LYS A 129 -1.57 5.31 2.34
CA LYS A 129 -1.66 6.61 1.70
C LYS A 129 -0.65 7.55 2.33
N ASP A 130 0.06 8.30 1.50
CA ASP A 130 0.89 9.39 1.97
C ASP A 130 -0.01 10.55 2.34
N SER A 131 -0.02 10.89 3.63
CA SER A 131 -0.89 11.95 4.14
C SER A 131 -0.50 13.33 3.63
N ASN A 132 0.73 13.51 3.09
CA ASN A 132 1.30 14.81 2.72
C ASN A 132 1.05 15.89 3.80
N ASN A 133 0.95 15.48 5.06
CA ASN A 133 0.66 16.34 6.21
C ASN A 133 1.78 16.13 7.22
N PRO A 134 2.94 16.76 6.99
CA PRO A 134 4.04 16.71 7.94
C PRO A 134 3.62 17.38 9.25
N LEU A 135 4.15 16.88 10.36
CA LEU A 135 3.93 17.54 11.65
C LEU A 135 4.57 18.94 11.63
N PRO A 136 4.04 19.91 12.39
CA PRO A 136 4.66 21.23 12.54
C PRO A 136 6.14 21.10 12.93
N GLY A 137 7.05 21.67 12.15
CA GLY A 137 8.51 21.57 12.32
C GLY A 137 9.19 20.41 11.60
N GLN A 138 8.43 19.54 10.92
CA GLN A 138 8.97 18.48 10.07
C GLN A 138 9.22 18.97 8.63
N GLU A 139 8.49 20.01 8.19
CA GLU A 139 8.88 20.82 7.04
C GLU A 139 9.98 21.79 7.48
N TYR A 140 11.18 21.57 6.97
CA TYR A 140 12.23 22.59 6.95
C TYR A 140 12.36 23.05 5.51
N GLU A 141 12.00 24.30 5.23
CA GLU A 141 12.44 24.95 4.01
C GLU A 141 13.96 25.07 4.12
N ARG A 142 14.65 24.29 3.27
CA ARG A 142 16.10 24.43 3.19
C ARG A 142 16.39 25.79 2.57
N PRO A 143 17.30 26.58 3.16
CA PRO A 143 17.65 27.85 2.55
C PRO A 143 18.28 27.59 1.18
N ASN A 144 17.75 28.28 0.17
CA ASN A 144 18.34 28.29 -1.16
C ASN A 144 19.72 28.99 -1.11
N PRO A 145 20.65 28.64 -2.00
CA PRO A 145 21.86 29.43 -2.15
C PRO A 145 21.52 30.87 -2.55
N GLU A 146 22.32 31.81 -2.07
CA GLU A 146 22.31 33.19 -2.54
C GLU A 146 23.19 33.28 -3.79
N ILE A 147 22.77 34.08 -4.78
CA ILE A 147 23.58 34.33 -5.97
C ILE A 147 24.38 35.60 -5.74
N ILE A 148 25.70 35.46 -5.60
CA ILE A 148 26.65 36.57 -5.42
C ILE A 148 27.67 36.48 -6.56
N ASP A 149 27.84 37.56 -7.30
CA ASP A 149 28.77 37.63 -8.46
C ASP A 149 28.61 36.48 -9.47
N ASP A 150 27.35 36.10 -9.78
CA ASP A 150 26.94 34.98 -10.66
C ASP A 150 27.28 33.57 -10.14
N ASP A 151 27.80 33.44 -8.92
CA ASP A 151 28.08 32.16 -8.25
C ASP A 151 27.05 31.85 -7.14
N GLU A 152 26.77 30.55 -6.95
CA GLU A 152 25.89 30.06 -5.86
C GLU A 152 26.67 29.95 -4.55
N GLU A 153 26.26 30.73 -3.55
CA GLU A 153 26.88 30.76 -2.22
C GLU A 153 25.90 30.36 -1.11
N TRP A 154 26.42 29.70 -0.06
CA TRP A 154 25.64 29.31 1.11
C TRP A 154 26.10 30.06 2.35
N GLU A 155 25.15 30.52 3.17
CA GLU A 155 25.47 31.23 4.41
C GLU A 155 26.08 30.29 5.45
N VAL A 156 27.25 30.67 5.97
CA VAL A 156 27.97 29.93 7.01
C VAL A 156 27.43 30.31 8.39
N GLU A 157 26.95 29.33 9.14
CA GLU A 157 26.53 29.55 10.53
C GLU A 157 27.75 29.53 11.46
N ASN A 158 28.47 28.40 11.48
CA ASN A 158 29.65 28.18 12.33
C ASN A 158 30.68 27.26 11.66
N ILE A 159 31.96 27.45 12.00
CA ILE A 159 33.03 26.49 11.67
C ILE A 159 33.18 25.53 12.85
N LEU A 160 33.10 24.23 12.58
CA LEU A 160 33.11 23.19 13.60
C LEU A 160 34.51 22.63 13.86
N SER A 161 35.33 22.51 12.82
CA SER A 161 36.66 21.93 12.91
C SER A 161 37.55 22.40 11.76
N SER A 162 38.86 22.33 11.95
CA SER A 162 39.84 22.55 10.89
C SER A 162 40.80 21.37 10.77
N ARG A 163 41.31 21.12 9.56
CA ARG A 163 42.36 20.14 9.31
C ARG A 163 43.28 20.60 8.19
N ILE A 164 44.49 20.07 8.17
CA ILE A 164 45.41 20.18 7.03
C ILE A 164 45.40 18.85 6.28
N HIS A 165 44.99 18.85 5.02
CA HIS A 165 44.97 17.66 4.16
C HIS A 165 45.72 17.95 2.87
N TYR A 166 46.73 17.14 2.55
CA TYR A 166 47.65 17.35 1.42
C TYR A 166 48.24 18.78 1.36
N GLY A 167 48.61 19.34 2.52
CA GLY A 167 49.19 20.68 2.62
C GLY A 167 48.20 21.83 2.43
N LYS A 168 46.90 21.55 2.29
CA LYS A 168 45.84 22.56 2.19
C LYS A 168 45.00 22.62 3.46
N LEU A 169 44.67 23.83 3.90
CA LEU A 169 43.79 24.06 5.04
C LEU A 169 42.33 23.81 4.61
N GLN A 170 41.61 23.03 5.41
CA GLN A 170 40.20 22.71 5.19
C GLN A 170 39.39 22.93 6.46
N TYR A 171 38.15 23.34 6.29
CA TYR A 171 37.19 23.57 7.37
C TYR A 171 35.99 22.64 7.24
N MET A 172 35.52 22.13 8.38
CA MET A 172 34.23 21.47 8.51
C MET A 172 33.22 22.51 8.98
N VAL A 173 32.13 22.68 8.22
CA VAL A 173 31.24 23.83 8.36
C VAL A 173 29.82 23.40 8.64
N GLN A 174 29.17 24.13 9.56
CA GLN A 174 27.74 24.12 9.75
C GLN A 174 27.13 25.25 8.91
N TRP A 175 26.41 24.87 7.86
CA TRP A 175 25.67 25.81 7.02
C TRP A 175 24.37 26.22 7.72
N ARG A 176 23.97 27.48 7.57
CA ARG A 176 22.76 28.00 8.21
C ARG A 176 21.54 27.24 7.73
N GLY A 177 20.74 26.71 8.65
CA GLY A 177 19.52 25.96 8.31
C GLY A 177 19.75 24.56 7.74
N TRP A 178 20.98 24.04 7.83
CA TRP A 178 21.32 22.67 7.49
C TRP A 178 21.87 21.92 8.71
N ASP A 179 21.63 20.60 8.75
CA ASP A 179 22.26 19.74 9.73
C ASP A 179 23.80 19.75 9.54
N PRO A 180 24.59 19.58 10.61
CA PRO A 180 26.04 19.52 10.53
C PRO A 180 26.52 18.48 9.50
N ASN A 181 27.22 18.95 8.46
CA ASN A 181 27.80 18.08 7.44
C ASN A 181 29.22 17.66 7.88
N PRO A 182 29.54 16.35 7.93
CA PRO A 182 30.89 15.87 8.25
C PRO A 182 31.94 16.12 7.15
N GLU A 183 31.55 16.74 6.04
CA GLU A 183 32.43 17.04 4.91
C GLU A 183 33.34 18.25 5.18
N TYR A 184 34.56 18.20 4.63
CA TYR A 184 35.57 19.25 4.75
C TYR A 184 35.72 20.01 3.43
N TYR A 185 35.65 21.33 3.51
CA TYR A 185 35.76 22.25 2.37
C TYR A 185 37.09 23.00 2.43
N ASN A 186 37.65 23.35 1.26
CA ASN A 186 38.91 24.08 1.20
C ASN A 186 38.75 25.51 1.74
N ALA A 187 39.76 26.02 2.46
CA ALA A 187 39.75 27.37 3.00
C ALA A 187 39.56 28.46 1.91
N ASP A 188 40.04 28.18 0.70
CA ASP A 188 39.93 29.08 -0.46
C ASP A 188 38.47 29.41 -0.84
N ASN A 189 37.51 28.57 -0.44
CA ASN A 189 36.08 28.77 -0.74
C ASN A 189 35.39 29.76 0.22
N PHE A 190 36.05 30.22 1.28
CA PHE A 190 35.43 31.04 2.35
C PHE A 190 35.77 32.53 2.25
N ILE A 191 35.85 33.05 1.02
CA ILE A 191 36.21 34.45 0.74
C ILE A 191 35.24 35.42 1.42
N ASN A 192 33.95 35.07 1.42
CA ASN A 192 32.88 35.92 1.94
C ASN A 192 32.53 35.68 3.43
N ALA A 193 33.28 34.81 4.13
CA ALA A 193 33.06 34.51 5.55
C ALA A 193 34.29 34.77 6.47
N PRO A 194 35.05 35.88 6.32
CA PRO A 194 36.29 36.09 7.08
C PRO A 194 36.05 36.28 8.58
N LEU A 195 34.90 36.84 8.97
CA LEU A 195 34.53 37.02 10.38
C LEU A 195 34.35 35.66 11.08
N LYS A 196 33.68 34.70 10.41
CA LYS A 196 33.47 33.34 10.92
C LYS A 196 34.77 32.56 11.06
N ILE A 197 35.72 32.77 10.15
CA ILE A 197 37.06 32.19 10.26
C ILE A 197 37.77 32.76 11.49
N ARG A 198 37.73 34.08 11.70
CA ARG A 198 38.36 34.71 12.86
C ARG A 198 37.76 34.19 14.17
N GLU A 199 36.43 34.16 14.29
CA GLU A 199 35.74 33.62 15.47
C GLU A 199 36.16 32.19 15.83
N PHE A 200 36.54 31.38 14.84
CA PHE A 200 36.99 30.00 15.08
C PHE A 200 38.46 29.89 15.55
N HIS A 201 39.33 30.84 15.17
CA HIS A 201 40.76 30.81 15.53
C HIS A 201 41.12 31.73 16.71
N GLU A 202 40.18 32.52 17.21
CA GLU A 202 40.28 33.18 18.52
C GLU A 202 40.19 32.18 19.68
#